data_AF-A0A0G1RKA9-F1
#
_entry.id   AF-A0A0G1RKA9-F1
#
_cell.length_a   1.000
_cell.length_b   1.000
_cell.length_c   1.000
_cell.angle_alpha   90.00
_cell.angle_beta   90.00
_cell.angle_gamma   90.00
#
_symmetry.space_group_name_H-M   'P 1'
#
loop_
_entity.id
_entity.type
_entity.pdbx_description
1 polymer ?
#
loop_
_entity_poly.entity_id
_entity_poly.type
_entity_poly.pdbx_seq_one_letter_code
_entity_poly.pdbx_strand_id
1 'polypeptide(L)'
;NLQDYQNNADAYVCWDASTGEKPALMATFVYGDVSSLNTDVYAYNSVGSVHTDNGFSDASALLGYANCFVIAGKPSPQLLRLRAVYAVVDAFVLPSGGAQLPSQGILIEATGIVSDTVKKVSVVRSKAHLPLQFDFALFSKSQATPLSN
;
A
#
# COMPACT_ATOMS: atom_id res chain seq x y z
N ASN A 1 5.10 2.49 1.19
CA ASN A 1 6.13 3.54 1.15
C ASN A 1 6.74 3.51 -0.25
N LEU A 2 6.88 4.65 -0.91
CA LEU A 2 7.47 4.82 -2.23
C LEU A 2 8.76 5.66 -2.22
N GLN A 3 9.39 5.84 -1.04
CA GLN A 3 10.76 6.32 -0.96
C GLN A 3 11.64 5.49 -1.91
N ASP A 4 12.39 6.20 -2.76
CA ASP A 4 13.23 5.67 -3.86
C ASP A 4 12.50 5.22 -5.12
N TYR A 5 11.18 5.36 -5.20
CA TYR A 5 10.48 5.25 -6.48
C TYR A 5 10.85 6.43 -7.38
N GLN A 6 11.05 6.17 -8.67
CA GLN A 6 11.50 7.18 -9.62
C GLN A 6 10.46 8.30 -9.76
N ASN A 7 10.93 9.55 -9.68
CA ASN A 7 10.10 10.73 -9.91
C ASN A 7 9.45 10.69 -11.30
N ASN A 8 8.17 11.03 -11.37
CA ASN A 8 7.40 11.09 -12.61
C ASN A 8 7.33 9.76 -13.39
N ALA A 9 7.66 8.64 -12.76
CA ALA A 9 7.42 7.33 -13.34
C ALA A 9 5.99 6.89 -13.06
N ASP A 10 5.28 6.42 -14.09
CA ASP A 10 3.94 5.87 -13.93
C ASP A 10 4.01 4.52 -13.20
N ALA A 11 2.91 4.16 -12.53
CA ALA A 11 2.71 2.82 -12.02
C ALA A 11 1.40 2.24 -12.55
N TYR A 12 1.39 0.96 -12.87
CA TYR A 12 0.20 0.25 -13.30
C TYR A 12 -0.37 -0.52 -12.12
N VAL A 13 -1.67 -0.39 -11.89
CA VAL A 13 -2.40 -1.21 -10.93
C VAL A 13 -3.27 -2.15 -11.73
N CYS A 14 -3.01 -3.45 -11.60
CA CYS A 14 -3.65 -4.50 -12.37
C CYS A 14 -4.20 -5.60 -11.48
N TRP A 15 -5.32 -6.19 -11.86
CA TRP A 15 -5.92 -7.33 -11.17
C TRP A 15 -6.80 -8.14 -12.12
N ASP A 16 -7.00 -9.40 -11.75
CA ASP A 16 -8.02 -10.25 -12.37
C ASP A 16 -9.17 -10.45 -11.39
N ALA A 17 -10.39 -10.37 -11.91
CA ALA A 17 -11.58 -10.73 -11.16
C ALA A 17 -11.82 -12.23 -11.33
N SER A 18 -11.99 -12.96 -10.22
CA SER A 18 -12.49 -14.34 -10.26
C SER A 18 -13.96 -14.36 -10.68
N THR A 19 -14.46 -15.53 -11.08
CA THR A 19 -15.87 -15.71 -11.47
C THR A 19 -16.80 -15.36 -10.30
N GLY A 20 -17.68 -14.36 -10.49
CA GLY A 20 -18.60 -13.90 -9.45
C GLY A 20 -18.63 -12.38 -9.32
N GLU A 21 -18.59 -11.89 -8.08
CA GLU A 21 -18.53 -10.45 -7.79
C GLU A 21 -17.26 -9.84 -8.35
N LYS A 22 -17.42 -8.77 -9.14
CA LYS A 22 -16.30 -8.09 -9.76
C LYS A 22 -15.83 -6.95 -8.85
N PRO A 23 -14.62 -7.04 -8.27
CA PRO A 23 -14.12 -6.03 -7.34
C PRO A 23 -13.92 -4.70 -8.06
N ALA A 24 -14.06 -3.60 -7.32
CA ALA A 24 -13.55 -2.30 -7.75
C ALA A 24 -12.33 -1.95 -6.89
N LEU A 25 -11.40 -1.17 -7.44
CA LEU A 25 -10.23 -0.70 -6.71
C LEU A 25 -10.26 0.81 -6.57
N MET A 26 -9.93 1.27 -5.37
CA MET A 26 -9.55 2.65 -5.11
C MET A 26 -8.06 2.71 -4.82
N ALA A 27 -7.37 3.69 -5.41
CA ALA A 27 -6.00 4.00 -5.08
C ALA A 27 -5.88 5.44 -4.57
N THR A 28 -5.05 5.62 -3.55
CA THR A 28 -4.65 6.93 -3.05
C THR A 28 -3.15 7.05 -3.22
N PHE A 29 -2.73 8.02 -4.02
CA PHE A 29 -1.33 8.30 -4.30
C PHE A 29 -0.93 9.61 -3.64
N VAL A 30 0.00 9.53 -2.68
CA VAL A 30 0.52 10.66 -1.92
C VAL A 30 1.90 11.02 -2.44
N TYR A 31 2.11 12.29 -2.73
CA TYR A 31 3.36 12.80 -3.31
C TYR A 31 3.67 14.22 -2.81
N GLY A 32 4.89 14.68 -3.04
CA GLY A 32 5.38 15.97 -2.56
C GLY A 32 6.32 15.84 -1.37
N ASP A 33 6.75 16.98 -0.86
CA ASP A 33 7.73 17.06 0.22
C ASP A 33 7.04 17.01 1.58
N VAL A 34 7.81 16.72 2.63
CA VAL A 34 7.29 16.57 4.01
C VAL A 34 6.53 17.80 4.50
N SER A 35 6.85 18.98 3.96
CA SER A 35 6.19 20.26 4.27
C SER A 35 4.94 20.54 3.43
N SER A 36 4.70 19.80 2.33
CA SER A 36 3.58 20.02 1.41
C SER A 36 3.24 18.73 0.67
N LEU A 37 2.44 17.88 1.33
CA LEU A 37 1.90 16.65 0.73
C LEU A 37 0.66 16.94 -0.12
N ASN A 38 0.62 16.34 -1.30
CA ASN A 38 -0.51 16.32 -2.20
C ASN A 38 -1.05 14.89 -2.34
N THR A 39 -2.27 14.76 -2.84
CA THR A 39 -2.92 13.45 -2.99
C THR A 39 -3.77 13.39 -4.25
N ASP A 40 -3.53 12.36 -5.06
CA ASP A 40 -4.39 11.97 -6.17
C ASP A 40 -5.19 10.72 -5.79
N VAL A 41 -6.47 10.69 -6.16
CA VAL A 41 -7.38 9.57 -5.90
C VAL A 41 -7.86 8.99 -7.22
N TYR A 42 -7.77 7.66 -7.32
CA TYR A 42 -8.20 6.88 -8.47
C TYR A 42 -9.27 5.89 -8.01
N ALA A 43 -10.32 5.72 -8.78
CA ALA A 43 -11.39 4.78 -8.46
C ALA A 43 -11.85 4.10 -9.75
N TYR A 44 -11.68 2.77 -9.81
CA TYR A 44 -11.88 2.00 -11.02
C TYR A 44 -12.72 0.75 -10.77
N ASN A 45 -13.75 0.57 -11.59
CA ASN A 45 -14.52 -0.66 -11.69
C ASN A 45 -13.77 -1.69 -12.53
N SER A 46 -13.94 -2.97 -12.21
CA SER A 46 -13.56 -4.05 -13.12
C SER A 46 -14.39 -4.00 -14.41
N VAL A 47 -13.81 -4.48 -15.51
CA VAL A 47 -14.48 -4.68 -16.79
C VAL A 47 -15.73 -5.53 -16.62
N GLY A 48 -16.88 -4.96 -16.99
CA GLY A 48 -18.19 -5.59 -16.90
C GLY A 48 -18.69 -5.77 -15.46
N SER A 49 -18.27 -4.88 -14.54
CA SER A 49 -18.87 -4.72 -13.21
C SER A 49 -20.37 -4.43 -13.33
N VAL A 50 -21.15 -4.91 -12.36
CA VAL A 50 -22.59 -4.59 -12.24
C VAL A 50 -22.83 -3.26 -11.50
N HIS A 51 -21.77 -2.64 -10.98
CA HIS A 51 -21.80 -1.39 -10.22
C HIS A 51 -21.39 -0.18 -11.07
N THR A 52 -21.98 -0.01 -12.26
CA THR A 52 -21.61 1.06 -13.21
C THR A 52 -21.97 2.46 -12.73
N ASP A 53 -22.93 2.58 -11.82
CA ASP A 53 -23.50 3.88 -11.43
C ASP A 53 -22.82 4.49 -10.17
N ASN A 54 -21.68 3.95 -9.75
CA ASN A 54 -20.93 4.44 -8.58
C ASN A 54 -20.00 5.63 -8.88
N GLY A 55 -19.95 6.10 -10.13
CA GLY A 55 -19.07 7.19 -10.56
C GLY A 55 -17.59 6.82 -10.66
N PHE A 56 -17.25 5.53 -10.60
CA PHE A 56 -15.89 5.07 -10.83
C PHE A 56 -15.63 4.96 -12.34
N SER A 57 -14.36 5.13 -12.73
CA SER A 57 -13.96 4.90 -14.12
C SER A 57 -13.88 3.41 -14.42
N ASP A 58 -13.91 3.01 -15.69
CA ASP A 58 -13.73 1.61 -16.07
C ASP A 58 -12.25 1.27 -16.25
N ALA A 59 -11.83 0.16 -15.66
CA ALA A 59 -10.52 -0.40 -15.93
C ALA A 59 -10.46 -0.97 -17.36
N SER A 60 -9.26 -1.14 -17.88
CA SER A 60 -9.02 -1.70 -19.22
C SER A 60 -8.01 -2.84 -19.16
N ALA A 61 -8.13 -3.81 -20.07
CA ALA A 61 -7.16 -4.89 -20.16
C ALA A 61 -5.78 -4.37 -20.60
N LEU A 62 -4.74 -4.71 -19.85
CA LEU A 62 -3.35 -4.31 -20.11
C LEU A 62 -2.37 -5.28 -19.43
N LEU A 63 -1.15 -5.42 -19.95
CA LEU A 63 -0.07 -6.23 -19.36
C LEU A 63 -0.46 -7.70 -19.06
N GLY A 64 -1.44 -8.24 -19.79
CA GLY A 64 -1.94 -9.60 -19.60
C GLY A 64 -3.03 -9.77 -18.54
N TYR A 65 -3.46 -8.69 -17.87
CA TYR A 65 -4.55 -8.68 -16.90
C TYR A 65 -5.84 -8.15 -17.54
N ALA A 66 -6.98 -8.62 -17.04
CA ALA A 66 -8.29 -8.19 -17.51
C ALA A 66 -8.63 -6.74 -17.08
N ASN A 67 -8.10 -6.30 -15.94
CA ASN A 67 -8.39 -4.98 -15.38
C ASN A 67 -7.10 -4.28 -14.97
N CYS A 68 -6.82 -3.14 -15.57
CA CYS A 68 -5.73 -2.26 -15.19
C CYS A 68 -6.13 -0.78 -15.29
N PHE A 69 -5.46 0.04 -14.48
CA PHE A 69 -5.41 1.49 -14.66
C PHE A 69 -4.01 2.03 -14.34
N VAL A 70 -3.77 3.27 -14.75
CA VAL A 70 -2.47 3.95 -14.59
C VAL A 70 -2.54 4.96 -13.46
N ILE A 71 -1.59 4.88 -12.54
CA ILE A 71 -1.24 5.95 -11.61
C ILE A 71 -0.21 6.82 -12.32
N ALA A 72 -0.60 8.05 -12.63
CA ALA A 72 0.30 9.02 -13.25
C ALA A 72 1.43 9.36 -12.27
N GLY A 73 2.67 9.29 -12.73
CA GLY A 73 3.84 9.62 -11.95
C GLY A 73 3.84 11.08 -11.50
N LYS A 74 4.34 11.33 -10.29
CA LYS A 74 4.49 12.67 -9.71
C LYS A 74 5.89 12.87 -9.12
N PRO A 75 6.32 14.12 -8.88
CA PRO A 75 7.55 14.38 -8.13
C PRO A 75 7.39 13.95 -6.67
N SER A 76 8.48 13.44 -6.09
CA SER A 76 8.58 13.04 -4.68
C SER A 76 7.47 12.06 -4.25
N PRO A 77 7.36 10.87 -4.86
CA PRO A 77 6.35 9.88 -4.49
C PRO A 77 6.58 9.39 -3.05
N GLN A 78 5.53 9.40 -2.22
CA GLN A 78 5.63 9.02 -0.79
C GLN A 78 4.90 7.70 -0.51
N LEU A 79 3.68 7.55 -1.02
CA LEU A 79 2.82 6.41 -0.70
C LEU A 79 1.83 6.11 -1.83
N LEU A 80 1.64 4.83 -2.11
CA LEU A 80 0.47 4.32 -2.83
C LEU A 80 -0.29 3.39 -1.89
N ARG A 81 -1.57 3.67 -1.67
CA ARG A 81 -2.48 2.83 -0.90
C ARG A 81 -3.58 2.30 -1.82
N LEU A 82 -3.80 1.00 -1.79
CA LEU A 82 -4.91 0.36 -2.51
C LEU A 82 -6.00 -0.08 -1.53
N ARG A 83 -7.24 0.00 -1.98
CA ARG A 83 -8.41 -0.52 -1.27
C ARG A 83 -9.33 -1.21 -2.26
N ALA A 84 -9.67 -2.47 -1.97
CA ALA A 84 -10.70 -3.18 -2.70
C ALA A 84 -12.09 -2.80 -2.19
N VAL A 85 -13.04 -2.76 -3.12
CA VAL A 85 -14.45 -2.44 -2.92
C VAL A 85 -15.28 -3.55 -3.56
N TYR A 86 -16.43 -3.85 -2.96
CA TYR A 86 -17.36 -4.93 -3.32
C TYR A 86 -16.85 -6.35 -3.05
N ALA A 87 -15.61 -6.67 -3.43
CA ALA A 87 -15.01 -7.98 -3.18
C ALA A 87 -13.51 -7.86 -2.85
N VAL A 88 -12.95 -8.90 -2.22
CA VAL A 88 -11.51 -9.03 -1.98
C VAL A 88 -10.83 -9.40 -3.30
N VAL A 89 -9.65 -8.82 -3.55
CA VAL A 89 -8.87 -9.11 -4.76
C VAL A 89 -7.38 -8.98 -4.51
N ASP A 90 -6.60 -9.82 -5.18
CA ASP A 90 -5.16 -9.65 -5.28
C ASP A 90 -4.86 -8.65 -6.40
N ALA A 91 -4.41 -7.47 -6.00
CA ALA A 91 -3.98 -6.41 -6.93
C ALA A 91 -2.45 -6.37 -7.01
N PHE A 92 -1.95 -6.22 -8.24
CA PHE A 92 -0.53 -6.12 -8.54
C PHE A 92 -0.20 -4.68 -8.93
N VAL A 93 0.82 -4.13 -8.28
CA VAL A 93 1.43 -2.86 -8.69
C VAL A 93 2.65 -3.19 -9.52
N LEU A 94 2.71 -2.66 -10.75
CA LEU A 94 3.79 -2.90 -11.70
C LEU A 94 4.43 -1.56 -12.05
N PRO A 95 5.76 -1.41 -11.97
CA PRO A 95 6.42 -0.18 -12.37
C PRO A 95 6.39 -0.02 -13.89
N SER A 96 6.41 1.23 -14.38
CA SER A 96 6.71 1.49 -15.78
C SER A 96 8.12 1.04 -16.16
N GLY A 97 8.35 0.72 -17.45
CA GLY A 97 9.62 0.18 -17.93
C GLY A 97 10.83 0.98 -17.43
N GLY A 98 11.73 0.31 -16.72
CA GLY A 98 12.96 0.90 -16.16
C GLY A 98 12.85 1.41 -14.71
N ALA A 99 11.65 1.64 -14.18
CA ALA A 99 11.45 1.97 -12.77
C ALA A 99 11.44 0.70 -11.91
N GLN A 100 11.86 0.83 -10.64
CA GLN A 100 11.84 -0.25 -9.66
C GLN A 100 10.93 0.13 -8.51
N LEU A 101 9.96 -0.73 -8.19
CA LEU A 101 9.18 -0.56 -6.97
C LEU A 101 10.09 -0.81 -5.76
N PRO A 102 10.09 0.07 -4.75
CA PRO A 102 10.82 -0.18 -3.53
C PRO A 102 10.30 -1.44 -2.85
N SER A 103 11.21 -2.22 -2.27
CA SER A 103 10.86 -3.44 -1.57
C SER A 103 9.91 -3.12 -0.42
N GLN A 104 8.71 -3.66 -0.44
CA GLN A 104 7.79 -3.56 0.69
C GLN A 104 8.15 -4.63 1.72
N GLY A 105 8.33 -4.20 2.97
CA GLY A 105 8.68 -5.09 4.06
C GLY A 105 8.37 -4.48 5.41
N ILE A 106 8.40 -5.31 6.45
CA ILE A 106 8.20 -4.88 7.82
C ILE A 106 9.58 -4.83 8.47
N LEU A 107 9.94 -3.66 8.98
CA LEU A 107 11.08 -3.50 9.88
C LEU A 107 10.57 -3.64 11.31
N ILE A 108 10.98 -4.70 12.01
CA ILE A 108 10.74 -4.88 13.43
C ILE A 108 12.02 -4.49 14.16
N GLU A 109 11.98 -3.42 14.94
CA GLU A 109 13.10 -2.97 15.77
C GLU A 109 12.79 -3.24 17.24
N ALA A 110 13.69 -3.97 17.91
CA ALA A 110 13.67 -4.14 19.36
C ALA A 110 14.92 -3.48 19.94
N THR A 111 14.72 -2.47 20.78
CA THR A 111 15.80 -1.78 21.48
C THR A 111 15.73 -2.13 22.96
N GLY A 112 16.77 -2.81 23.45
CA GLY A 112 16.97 -3.07 24.87
C GLY A 112 18.02 -2.12 25.44
N ILE A 113 17.74 -1.52 26.59
CA ILE A 113 18.68 -0.66 27.32
C ILE A 113 18.98 -1.33 28.66
N VAL A 114 20.27 -1.55 28.96
CA VAL A 114 20.75 -1.99 30.27
C VAL A 114 21.89 -1.07 30.69
N SER A 115 21.67 -0.29 31.75
CA SER A 115 22.59 0.77 32.19
C SER A 115 22.95 1.69 31.02
N ASP A 116 24.24 1.82 30.67
CA ASP A 116 24.71 2.67 29.57
C ASP A 116 24.82 1.95 28.21
N THR A 117 24.36 0.69 28.12
CA THR A 117 24.44 -0.10 26.89
C THR A 117 23.10 -0.18 26.19
N VAL A 118 23.05 0.30 24.94
CA VAL A 118 21.91 0.14 24.04
C VAL A 118 22.19 -1.00 23.08
N LYS A 119 21.35 -2.04 23.09
CA LYS A 119 21.38 -3.12 22.08
C LYS A 119 20.16 -3.00 21.19
N LYS A 120 20.41 -2.82 19.89
CA LYS A 120 19.38 -2.77 18.84
C LYS A 120 19.41 -4.06 18.03
N VAL A 121 18.26 -4.72 17.92
CA VAL A 121 18.05 -5.85 17.01
C VAL A 121 17.03 -5.42 15.97
N SER A 122 17.43 -5.43 14.70
CA SER A 122 16.56 -5.12 13.56
C SER A 122 16.32 -6.37 12.72
N VAL A 123 15.05 -6.71 12.49
CA VAL A 123 14.66 -7.78 11.56
C VAL A 123 13.87 -7.14 10.42
N VAL A 124 14.37 -7.30 9.20
CA VAL A 124 13.66 -6.90 7.97
C VAL A 124 12.98 -8.14 7.40
N ARG A 125 11.65 -8.13 7.38
CA ARG A 125 10.86 -9.20 6.75
C ARG A 125 10.34 -8.69 5.40
N SER A 126 10.94 -9.15 4.31
CA SER A 126 10.68 -8.71 2.94
C SER A 126 9.50 -9.42 2.24
N LYS A 127 8.50 -9.93 2.99
CA LYS A 127 7.34 -10.58 2.37
C LYS A 127 6.31 -9.55 1.92
N ALA A 128 5.81 -9.72 0.68
CA ALA A 128 4.91 -8.83 -0.06
C ALA A 128 3.46 -8.72 0.47
N HIS A 129 3.20 -9.11 1.72
CA HIS A 129 1.86 -9.07 2.30
C HIS A 129 1.90 -8.29 3.61
N LEU A 130 1.10 -7.23 3.68
CA LEU A 130 0.78 -6.56 4.95
C LEU A 130 0.22 -7.63 5.92
N PRO A 131 0.75 -7.76 7.15
CA PRO A 131 0.19 -8.68 8.12
C PRO A 131 -1.26 -8.28 8.41
N LEU A 132 -2.16 -9.27 8.43
CA LEU A 132 -3.55 -9.12 8.87
C LEU A 132 -3.69 -8.65 10.34
N GLN A 133 -2.59 -8.63 11.10
CA GLN A 133 -2.56 -8.27 12.51
C GLN A 133 -1.43 -7.27 12.77
N PHE A 134 -1.80 -6.00 12.89
CA PHE A 134 -1.18 -5.12 13.87
C PHE A 134 -2.17 -4.96 15.03
N ASP A 135 -2.48 -6.06 15.71
CA ASP A 135 -2.90 -5.99 17.11
C ASP A 135 -1.64 -5.61 17.89
N PHE A 136 -1.55 -4.36 18.32
CA PHE A 136 -0.62 -4.03 19.39
C PHE A 136 -1.12 -4.76 20.64
N ALA A 137 -0.53 -5.92 20.94
CA ALA A 137 -0.54 -6.41 22.30
C ALA A 137 0.27 -5.42 23.14
N LEU A 138 -0.43 -4.45 23.74
CA LEU A 138 0.09 -3.66 24.86
C LEU A 138 0.53 -4.65 25.93
N PHE A 139 1.83 -4.94 25.96
CA PHE A 139 2.42 -5.68 27.06
C PHE A 139 2.35 -4.78 28.30
N SER A 140 1.32 -4.98 29.11
CA SER A 140 1.25 -4.44 30.46
C SER A 140 2.37 -5.07 31.28
N LYS A 141 3.47 -4.34 31.45
CA LYS A 141 4.47 -4.65 32.47
C LYS A 141 3.93 -4.12 33.79
N SER A 142 3.19 -4.97 34.52
CA SER A 142 2.81 -4.85 35.94
C SER A 142 1.30 -4.78 36.17
N GLN A 143 0.79 -5.66 37.04
CA GLN A 143 -0.57 -5.59 37.61
C GLN A 143 -0.71 -4.53 38.73
N ALA A 144 0.38 -3.83 39.09
CA ALA A 144 0.45 -3.06 40.33
C ALA A 144 0.70 -1.55 40.16
N THR A 145 0.83 -1.02 38.94
CA THR A 145 1.13 0.41 38.76
C THR A 145 0.30 1.04 37.63
N PRO A 146 -0.51 2.09 37.91
CA PRO A 146 -1.22 2.82 36.87
C PRO A 146 -0.24 3.66 36.03
N LEU A 147 -0.43 3.64 34.71
CA LEU A 147 0.33 4.44 33.75
C LEU A 147 0.00 5.93 33.91
N SER A 148 1.01 6.75 34.16
CA SER A 148 0.95 8.20 33.92
C SER A 148 1.42 8.51 32.49
N ASN A 149 0.71 9.41 31.81
CA ASN A 149 1.05 10.06 30.54
C ASN A 149 2.48 10.63 30.58
#